data_AF-A0A534B920-F1
#
_entry.id   AF-A0A534B920-F1
#
_cell.length_a   1.000
_cell.length_b   1.000
_cell.length_c   1.000
_cell.angle_alpha   90.00
_cell.angle_beta   90.00
_cell.angle_gamma   90.00
#
_symmetry.space_group_name_H-M   'P 1'
#
loop_
_entity.id
_entity.type
_entity.pdbx_description
1 polymer ?
#
loop_
_entity_poly.entity_id
_entity_poly.type
_entity_poly.pdbx_seq_one_letter_code
_entity_poly.pdbx_strand_id
1 'polypeptide(L)'
;MKRARLASPLLLLAFQASAFGRGVSPYLPLTLEPEMEAQIERVLILGDKPVLTRPIPAATVLDALPKACKFDHALCEQVQRYLARYTHTSGLAHASVEGASTNGADTTLANRYGMANKSALAASADIYLQPSDYLL
;
A
#
# COMPACT_ATOMS: atom_id res chain seq x y z
N MET A 1 27.58 -45.79 4.46
CA MET A 1 27.57 -44.42 5.03
C MET A 1 27.74 -43.36 3.92
N LYS A 2 26.71 -43.09 3.10
CA LYS A 2 26.79 -42.06 2.03
C LYS A 2 25.51 -41.20 1.87
N ARG A 3 24.42 -41.49 2.60
CA ARG A 3 23.15 -40.77 2.49
C ARG A 3 23.10 -39.43 3.25
N ALA A 4 24.04 -39.20 4.17
CA ALA A 4 24.08 -37.98 5.00
C ALA A 4 24.64 -36.73 4.27
N ARG A 5 25.23 -36.87 3.08
CA ARG A 5 25.85 -35.73 2.36
C ARG A 5 24.87 -34.92 1.51
N LEU A 6 23.69 -35.47 1.20
CA LEU A 6 22.66 -34.81 0.40
C LEU A 6 21.68 -33.96 1.24
N ALA A 7 21.62 -34.16 2.56
CA ALA A 7 20.76 -33.37 3.45
C ALA A 7 21.33 -31.97 3.76
N SER A 8 22.65 -31.80 3.65
CA SER A 8 23.35 -30.55 3.97
C SER A 8 23.01 -29.37 3.02
N PRO A 9 23.00 -29.52 1.67
CA PRO A 9 22.67 -28.40 0.79
C PRO A 9 21.18 -27.99 0.85
N LEU A 10 20.28 -28.91 1.20
CA LEU A 10 18.85 -28.64 1.31
C LEU A 10 18.53 -27.79 2.57
N LEU A 11 19.28 -28.00 3.65
CA LEU A 11 19.15 -27.23 4.89
C LEU A 11 19.63 -25.77 4.74
N LEU A 12 20.63 -25.53 3.90
CA LEU A 12 21.15 -24.19 3.59
C LEU A 12 20.20 -23.36 2.73
N LEU A 13 19.38 -24.00 1.88
CA LEU A 13 18.36 -23.30 1.10
C LEU A 13 17.20 -22.79 1.98
N ALA A 14 16.86 -23.53 3.05
CA ALA A 14 15.79 -23.15 3.97
C ALA A 14 16.16 -21.94 4.86
N PHE A 15 17.45 -21.65 5.03
CA PHE A 15 17.93 -20.55 5.89
C PHE A 15 17.91 -19.17 5.22
N GLN A 16 17.61 -19.08 3.91
CA GLN A 16 17.58 -17.82 3.16
C GLN A 16 16.24 -17.06 3.30
N ALA A 17 15.28 -17.58 4.06
CA ALA A 17 13.91 -17.07 4.06
C ALA A 17 13.66 -15.82 4.92
N SER A 18 14.68 -15.24 5.56
CA SER A 18 14.48 -14.21 6.60
C SER A 18 15.03 -12.82 6.27
N ALA A 19 15.52 -12.59 5.06
CA ALA A 19 15.93 -11.25 4.62
C ALA A 19 14.76 -10.49 3.99
N PHE A 20 13.66 -10.32 4.74
CA PHE A 20 12.61 -9.38 4.35
C PHE A 20 13.09 -7.96 4.69
N GLY A 21 13.61 -7.27 3.68
CA GLY A 21 13.72 -5.81 3.76
C GLY A 21 12.32 -5.21 3.95
N ARG A 22 12.22 -4.06 4.63
CA ARG A 22 10.95 -3.29 4.76
C ARG A 22 10.45 -2.71 3.42
N GLY A 23 11.04 -3.14 2.31
CA GLY A 23 10.78 -2.65 0.98
C GLY A 23 11.21 -1.21 0.73
N VAL A 24 10.88 -0.75 -0.48
CA VAL A 24 11.00 0.65 -0.84
C VAL A 24 9.86 1.41 -0.15
N SER A 25 10.19 2.26 0.82
CA SER A 25 9.14 3.10 1.41
C SER A 25 8.81 4.24 0.45
N PRO A 26 7.52 4.49 0.15
CA PRO A 26 7.15 5.63 -0.66
C PRO A 26 7.45 6.95 0.07
N TYR A 27 7.56 8.02 -0.70
CA TYR A 27 7.48 9.36 -0.15
C TYR A 27 6.03 9.72 0.11
N LEU A 28 5.79 10.52 1.15
CA LEU A 28 4.48 11.11 1.36
C LEU A 28 4.12 12.03 0.18
N PRO A 29 2.82 12.16 -0.15
CA PRO A 29 2.35 13.10 -1.17
C PRO A 29 2.92 14.51 -0.96
N LEU A 30 3.21 15.20 -2.06
CA LEU A 30 3.68 16.60 -2.02
C LEU A 30 2.59 17.55 -1.47
N THR A 31 1.32 17.21 -1.71
CA THR A 31 0.16 17.94 -1.25
C THR A 31 -0.56 17.14 -0.17
N LEU A 32 -0.13 17.31 1.08
CA LEU A 32 -0.83 16.77 2.25
C LEU A 32 -1.89 17.76 2.72
N GLU A 33 -2.92 17.24 3.38
CA GLU A 33 -3.84 18.08 4.14
C GLU A 33 -3.06 18.79 5.26
N PRO A 34 -3.20 20.12 5.46
CA PRO A 34 -2.39 20.85 6.44
C PRO A 34 -2.47 20.29 7.86
N GLU A 35 -3.63 19.75 8.25
CA GLU A 35 -3.82 19.10 9.55
C GLU A 35 -3.00 17.81 9.68
N MET A 36 -2.99 16.97 8.63
CA MET A 36 -2.22 15.73 8.63
C MET A 36 -0.72 16.01 8.57
N GLU A 37 -0.32 17.02 7.82
CA GLU A 37 1.06 17.47 7.77
C GLU A 37 1.57 17.92 9.15
N ALA A 38 0.81 18.76 9.86
CA ALA A 38 1.15 19.19 11.21
C ALA A 38 1.23 18.02 12.20
N GLN A 39 0.35 17.03 12.08
CA GLN A 39 0.41 15.81 12.89
C GLN A 39 1.66 14.99 12.62
N ILE A 40 2.03 14.82 11.35
CA ILE A 40 3.23 14.10 10.93
C ILE A 40 4.49 14.81 11.45
N GLU A 41 4.57 16.14 11.33
CA GLU A 41 5.67 16.92 11.87
C GLU A 41 5.77 16.78 13.39
N ARG A 42 4.65 16.82 14.10
CA ARG A 42 4.63 16.60 15.56
C ARG A 42 5.12 15.21 15.94
N VAL A 43 4.73 14.16 15.20
CA VAL A 43 5.25 12.79 15.39
C VAL A 43 6.77 12.76 15.20
N LEU A 44 7.28 13.44 14.17
CA LEU A 44 8.72 13.50 13.90
C LEU A 44 9.48 14.21 15.01
N ILE A 45 8.97 15.33 15.52
CA ILE A 45 9.53 16.06 16.67
C ILE A 45 9.55 15.16 17.91
N LEU A 46 8.43 14.51 18.24
CA LEU A 46 8.34 13.60 19.39
C LEU A 46 9.21 12.34 19.23
N GLY A 47 9.57 11.99 17.99
CA GLY A 47 10.45 10.87 17.66
C GLY A 47 11.94 11.21 17.54
N ASP A 48 12.33 12.45 17.84
CA ASP A 48 13.69 13.00 17.61
C ASP A 48 14.15 12.89 16.15
N LYS A 49 13.24 13.05 15.20
CA LYS A 49 13.54 13.03 13.76
C LYS A 49 13.39 14.45 13.19
N PRO A 50 14.46 15.09 12.71
CA PRO A 50 14.37 16.43 12.14
C PRO A 50 13.69 16.39 10.75
N VAL A 51 12.88 17.42 10.45
CA VAL A 51 12.25 17.62 9.13
C VAL A 51 13.17 18.48 8.27
N LEU A 52 14.14 17.85 7.61
CA LEU A 52 15.18 18.57 6.85
C LEU A 52 14.81 18.80 5.39
N THR A 53 14.05 17.89 4.78
CA THR A 53 13.77 17.89 3.35
C THR A 53 12.32 17.51 3.08
N ARG A 54 11.77 18.07 1.99
CA ARG A 54 10.47 17.71 1.44
C ARG A 54 10.68 17.10 0.05
N PRO A 55 9.89 16.09 -0.36
CA PRO A 55 8.85 15.38 0.39
C PRO A 55 9.39 14.47 1.51
N ILE A 56 8.57 14.25 2.55
CA ILE A 56 8.95 13.46 3.72
C ILE A 56 8.93 11.95 3.37
N PRO A 57 10.00 11.18 3.64
CA PRO A 57 9.97 9.73 3.45
C PRO A 57 9.04 9.05 4.47
N ALA A 58 8.14 8.18 4.01
CA ALA A 58 7.21 7.48 4.91
C ALA A 58 7.96 6.60 5.93
N ALA A 59 9.08 5.98 5.54
CA ALA A 59 9.92 5.21 6.47
C ALA A 59 10.38 6.03 7.69
N THR A 60 10.75 7.29 7.49
CA THR A 60 11.20 8.16 8.59
C THR A 60 10.08 8.39 9.61
N VAL A 61 8.84 8.55 9.14
CA VAL A 61 7.67 8.71 10.00
C VAL A 61 7.37 7.39 10.73
N LEU A 62 7.41 6.26 10.04
CA LEU A 62 7.23 4.94 10.64
C LEU A 62 8.27 4.63 11.72
N ASP A 63 9.53 5.02 11.50
CA ASP A 63 10.61 4.88 12.49
C ASP A 63 10.43 5.80 13.70
N ALA A 64 9.76 6.93 13.55
CA ALA A 64 9.48 7.89 14.63
C ALA A 64 8.29 7.46 15.51
N LEU A 65 7.31 6.74 14.94
CA LEU A 65 6.08 6.35 15.64
C LEU A 65 6.36 5.68 17.00
N PRO A 66 7.19 4.63 17.15
CA PRO A 66 7.36 3.93 18.43
C PRO A 66 7.82 4.82 19.58
N LYS A 67 8.55 5.90 19.27
CA LYS A 67 8.93 6.92 20.25
C LYS A 67 7.79 7.89 20.52
N ALA A 68 7.15 8.42 19.47
CA ALA A 68 6.02 9.34 19.59
C ALA A 68 4.84 8.74 20.35
N CYS A 69 4.53 7.45 20.16
CA CYS A 69 3.43 6.76 20.84
C CYS A 69 3.62 6.71 22.37
N LYS A 70 4.86 6.86 22.89
CA LYS A 70 5.11 6.95 24.34
C LYS A 70 4.64 8.27 24.95
N PHE A 71 4.54 9.31 24.14
CA PHE A 71 4.13 10.65 24.55
C PHE A 71 2.67 10.94 24.22
N ASP A 72 2.22 10.52 23.03
CA ASP A 72 0.87 10.78 22.53
C ASP A 72 0.37 9.58 21.71
N HIS A 73 -0.42 8.72 22.35
CA HIS A 73 -0.97 7.52 21.71
C HIS A 73 -2.02 7.85 20.65
N ALA A 74 -2.87 8.86 20.88
CA ALA A 74 -3.93 9.23 19.95
C ALA A 74 -3.37 9.78 18.65
N LEU A 75 -2.35 10.65 18.73
CA LEU A 75 -1.63 11.17 17.57
C LEU A 75 -0.96 10.04 16.78
N CYS A 76 -0.29 9.13 17.48
CA CYS A 76 0.37 7.97 16.88
C CYS A 76 -0.63 7.09 16.11
N GLU A 77 -1.79 6.77 16.71
CA GLU A 77 -2.82 5.96 16.06
C GLU A 77 -3.40 6.65 14.81
N GLN A 78 -3.63 7.96 14.87
CA GLN A 78 -4.16 8.74 13.75
C GLN A 78 -3.19 8.74 12.57
N VAL A 79 -1.91 9.02 12.82
CA VAL A 79 -0.86 8.99 11.78
C VAL A 79 -0.62 7.58 11.27
N GLN A 80 -0.64 6.56 12.13
CA GLN A 80 -0.48 5.16 11.73
C GLN A 80 -1.62 4.71 10.82
N ARG A 81 -2.87 5.05 11.15
CA ARG A 81 -4.04 4.76 10.32
C ARG A 81 -3.95 5.46 8.97
N TYR A 82 -3.47 6.71 8.94
CA TYR A 82 -3.24 7.43 7.69
C TYR A 82 -2.15 6.76 6.84
N LEU A 83 -1.04 6.32 7.45
CA LEU A 83 0.06 5.66 6.74
C LEU A 83 -0.27 4.25 6.25
N ALA A 84 -1.23 3.57 6.87
CA ALA A 84 -1.63 2.20 6.51
C ALA A 84 -2.00 2.06 5.03
N ARG A 85 -2.58 3.12 4.42
CA ARG A 85 -2.93 3.16 2.99
C ARG A 85 -1.71 3.17 2.05
N TYR A 86 -0.52 3.47 2.55
CA TYR A 86 0.71 3.52 1.74
C TYR A 86 1.63 2.32 2.00
N THR A 87 1.36 1.55 3.06
CA THR A 87 2.13 0.36 3.42
C THR A 87 1.41 -0.95 3.10
N HIS A 88 0.19 -0.89 2.56
CA HIS A 88 -0.52 -2.11 2.15
C HIS A 88 0.16 -2.78 0.95
N THR A 89 0.33 -4.09 1.05
CA THR A 89 0.90 -4.95 -0.01
C THR A 89 -0.17 -5.60 -0.87
N SER A 90 -1.44 -5.42 -0.53
CA SER A 90 -2.58 -5.94 -1.28
C SER A 90 -3.78 -5.04 -1.11
N GLY A 91 -4.61 -4.94 -2.14
CA GLY A 91 -5.82 -4.13 -2.05
C GLY A 91 -6.77 -4.32 -3.23
N LEU A 92 -7.98 -3.81 -3.04
CA LEU A 92 -8.95 -3.60 -4.10
C LEU A 92 -8.65 -2.22 -4.72
N ALA A 93 -8.10 -2.21 -5.94
CA ALA A 93 -7.74 -0.98 -6.64
C ALA A 93 -9.00 -0.29 -7.20
N HIS A 94 -9.93 -1.07 -7.74
CA HIS A 94 -11.16 -0.59 -8.33
C HIS A 94 -12.29 -1.57 -8.07
N ALA A 95 -13.50 -1.06 -7.83
CA ALA A 95 -14.73 -1.84 -7.89
C ALA A 95 -15.87 -0.90 -8.26
N SER A 96 -16.56 -1.21 -9.36
CA SER A 96 -17.72 -0.44 -9.80
C SER A 96 -18.83 -1.36 -10.25
N VAL A 97 -20.07 -0.97 -9.94
CA VAL A 97 -21.28 -1.56 -10.48
C VAL A 97 -22.07 -0.43 -11.12
N GLU A 98 -22.45 -0.63 -12.38
CA GLU A 98 -23.19 0.32 -13.18
C GLU A 98 -24.47 -0.34 -13.68
N GLY A 99 -25.58 0.40 -13.63
CA GLY A 99 -26.86 -0.02 -14.20
C GLY A 99 -27.32 0.97 -15.26
N ALA A 100 -27.83 0.48 -16.38
CA ALA A 100 -28.34 1.30 -17.46
C ALA A 100 -29.72 0.81 -17.94
N SER A 101 -30.59 1.74 -18.31
CA SER A 101 -31.87 1.45 -18.93
C SER A 101 -31.99 2.31 -20.18
N THR A 102 -32.03 1.68 -21.35
CA THR A 102 -31.94 2.39 -22.63
C THR A 102 -33.06 1.95 -23.56
N ASN A 103 -33.69 2.94 -24.21
CA ASN A 103 -34.75 2.72 -25.19
C ASN A 103 -34.22 3.11 -26.56
N GLY A 104 -33.93 2.14 -27.42
CA GLY A 104 -33.38 2.40 -28.75
C GLY A 104 -32.77 1.17 -29.43
N ALA A 105 -32.15 1.41 -30.59
CA ALA A 105 -31.40 0.40 -31.33
C ALA A 105 -30.16 -0.05 -30.55
N ASP A 106 -29.76 -1.31 -30.75
CA ASP A 106 -28.58 -1.87 -30.10
C ASP A 106 -27.31 -1.36 -30.77
N THR A 107 -26.54 -0.52 -30.06
CA THR A 107 -25.31 0.10 -30.57
C THR A 107 -24.19 -0.09 -29.57
N THR A 108 -22.95 -0.15 -30.05
CA THR A 108 -21.77 -0.17 -29.16
C THR A 108 -21.56 1.19 -28.51
N LEU A 109 -21.09 1.19 -27.27
CA LEU A 109 -20.80 2.40 -26.52
C LEU A 109 -19.34 2.84 -26.75
N ALA A 110 -19.12 4.13 -27.04
CA ALA A 110 -17.78 4.68 -27.21
C ALA A 110 -16.97 4.55 -25.91
N ASN A 111 -15.67 4.22 -26.04
CA ASN A 111 -14.75 3.94 -24.93
C ASN A 111 -15.16 2.80 -23.98
N ARG A 112 -16.16 2.00 -24.35
CA ARG A 112 -16.63 0.83 -23.60
C ARG A 112 -16.54 -0.40 -24.49
N TYR A 113 -15.31 -0.87 -24.67
CA TYR A 113 -15.03 -2.05 -25.48
C TYR A 113 -15.82 -3.27 -24.98
N GLY A 114 -16.51 -3.94 -25.90
CA GLY A 114 -17.31 -5.12 -25.59
C GLY A 114 -18.67 -4.84 -24.94
N MET A 115 -19.06 -3.58 -24.72
CA MET A 115 -20.38 -3.25 -24.17
C MET A 115 -21.29 -2.58 -25.19
N ALA A 116 -22.56 -3.01 -25.18
CA ALA A 116 -23.63 -2.43 -25.98
C ALA A 116 -24.56 -1.58 -25.11
N ASN A 117 -25.29 -0.66 -25.74
CA ASN A 117 -26.21 0.26 -25.08
C ASN A 117 -27.34 -0.48 -24.33
N LYS A 118 -27.65 -1.73 -24.70
CA LYS A 118 -28.66 -2.56 -24.03
C LYS A 118 -28.15 -3.32 -22.81
N SER A 119 -26.86 -3.21 -22.47
CA SER A 119 -26.32 -3.84 -21.26
C SER A 119 -26.94 -3.22 -20.01
N ALA A 120 -27.85 -3.95 -19.35
CA ALA A 120 -28.60 -3.44 -18.21
C ALA A 120 -27.75 -3.31 -16.94
N LEU A 121 -26.72 -4.14 -16.80
CA LEU A 121 -25.83 -4.19 -15.66
C LEU A 121 -24.39 -4.44 -16.12
N ALA A 122 -23.44 -3.72 -15.54
CA ALA A 122 -22.01 -3.94 -15.70
C ALA A 122 -21.33 -3.88 -14.33
N ALA A 123 -20.38 -4.78 -14.09
CA ALA A 123 -19.57 -4.77 -12.88
C ALA A 123 -18.10 -5.00 -13.25
N SER A 124 -17.20 -4.24 -12.64
CA SER A 124 -15.75 -4.42 -12.77
C SER A 124 -15.10 -4.35 -11.39
N ALA A 125 -14.05 -5.14 -11.20
CA ALA A 125 -13.25 -5.12 -9.99
C ALA A 125 -11.79 -5.47 -10.33
N ASP A 126 -10.86 -4.66 -9.81
CA ASP A 126 -9.42 -4.84 -9.97
C ASP A 126 -8.78 -5.01 -8.60
N ILE A 127 -8.02 -6.09 -8.42
CA ILE A 127 -7.35 -6.44 -7.18
C ILE A 127 -5.87 -6.59 -7.48
N TYR A 128 -5.02 -6.19 -6.54
CA TYR A 128 -3.58 -6.36 -6.66
C TYR A 128 -3.00 -7.01 -5.39
N LEU A 129 -1.88 -7.72 -5.57
CA LEU A 129 -1.10 -8.36 -4.53
C LEU A 129 0.38 -8.25 -4.90
N GLN A 130 1.16 -7.58 -4.06
CA GLN A 130 2.60 -7.43 -4.19
C GLN A 130 3.29 -8.22 -3.07
N PRO A 131 3.66 -9.50 -3.32
CA PRO A 131 4.21 -10.36 -2.29
C PRO A 131 5.64 -9.98 -1.88
N SER A 132 6.38 -9.29 -2.76
CA SER A 132 7.71 -8.75 -2.45
C SER A 132 8.00 -7.50 -3.28
N ASP A 133 8.98 -6.70 -2.85
CA ASP A 133 9.40 -5.49 -3.56
C ASP A 133 10.12 -5.76 -4.89
N TYR A 134 10.48 -7.02 -5.14
CA TYR A 134 11.24 -7.45 -6.31
C TYR A 134 10.39 -8.21 -7.32
N LEU A 135 9.12 -8.48 -7.00
CA LEU A 135 8.18 -9.20 -7.87
C LEU A 135 7.02 -8.24 -8.20
N LEU A 136 6.94 -7.86 -9.48
CA LEU A 136 5.84 -7.09 -10.08
C LEU A 136 4.71 -8.02 -10.53
#